data_AF-A0A3Q2V1W0-F1
#
_entry.id   AF-A0A3Q2V1W0-F1
#
_cell.length_a   1.000
_cell.length_b   1.000
_cell.length_c   1.000
_cell.angle_alpha   90.00
_cell.angle_beta   90.00
_cell.angle_gamma   90.00
#
_symmetry.space_group_name_H-M   'P 1'
#
loop_
_entity.id
_entity.type
_entity.pdbx_description
1 polymer ?
#
loop_
_entity_poly.entity_id
_entity_poly.type
_entity_poly.pdbx_seq_one_letter_code
_entity_poly.pdbx_strand_id
1 'polypeptide(L)'
;MKIAAFNGKNLGHKKVHDKSVIKHLTKIISRYSVIVLLEVVDKSGKAMETLLQELNKTVTNRKRPYKKTASKQLGRDTYKEQYVCFYRPDEVTLKDSHQYEDNQAGDEDAFAREPFILRFDCPTTVVDDLVLIPVHTKPEDSLKELDELHDVVEDIRKKWKTDNIMLLGDFNADGRYLSKKKKEKIRICSSSYNWLIDDNVDTTASNKNDNTYDRIVVYGQTMLNAIVPNSAKSFNFQQEFDLTDEEALGISDHYPVEVELKTKDASGEGQSKKKGYYFLSLTLTVLLLLYI
;
A
#
# COMPACT_ATOMS: atom_id res chain seq x y z
N MET A 1 0.55 -10.46 -3.75
CA MET A 1 -0.45 -9.36 -3.79
C MET A 1 0.28 -8.06 -3.52
N LYS A 2 0.10 -7.02 -4.35
CA LYS A 2 0.91 -5.79 -4.26
C LYS A 2 0.12 -4.64 -3.64
N ILE A 3 0.69 -4.00 -2.64
CA ILE A 3 0.07 -2.93 -1.85
C ILE A 3 0.95 -1.69 -1.97
N ALA A 4 0.34 -0.50 -2.04
CA ALA A 4 1.08 0.75 -2.01
C ALA A 4 0.36 1.88 -1.26
N ALA A 5 1.14 2.87 -0.85
CA ALA A 5 0.65 4.20 -0.51
C ALA A 5 1.30 5.23 -1.42
N PHE A 6 0.58 6.29 -1.76
CA PHE A 6 1.07 7.33 -2.65
C PHE A 6 0.52 8.70 -2.26
N ASN A 7 1.40 9.60 -1.80
CA ASN A 7 1.05 11.01 -1.72
C ASN A 7 0.89 11.57 -3.14
N GLY A 8 -0.34 11.93 -3.51
CA GLY A 8 -0.68 12.43 -4.83
C GLY A 8 -0.49 13.93 -5.01
N LYS A 9 -0.02 14.66 -3.98
CA LYS A 9 0.16 16.11 -3.89
C LYS A 9 -1.01 16.92 -4.41
N ASN A 10 -1.86 17.45 -3.54
CA ASN A 10 -3.05 18.21 -3.92
C ASN A 10 -3.89 17.48 -5.00
N LEU A 11 -4.08 16.17 -4.83
CA LEU A 11 -4.74 15.34 -5.84
C LEU A 11 -6.23 15.67 -5.90
N GLY A 12 -6.63 16.38 -6.95
CA GLY A 12 -8.00 16.83 -7.12
C GLY A 12 -8.34 17.17 -8.57
N HIS A 13 -9.33 18.05 -8.76
CA HIS A 13 -9.89 18.39 -10.06
C HIS A 13 -8.84 18.78 -11.11
N LYS A 14 -7.88 19.63 -10.75
CA LYS A 14 -6.83 20.08 -11.69
C LYS A 14 -6.04 18.90 -12.27
N LYS A 15 -5.60 17.98 -11.41
CA LYS A 15 -4.77 16.83 -11.82
C LYS A 15 -5.54 15.82 -12.66
N VAL A 16 -6.78 15.51 -12.30
CA VAL A 16 -7.57 14.50 -13.03
C VAL A 16 -8.07 14.98 -14.39
N HIS A 17 -8.12 16.30 -14.64
CA HIS A 17 -8.46 16.85 -15.96
C HIS A 17 -7.24 17.11 -16.85
N ASP A 18 -6.02 17.02 -16.30
CA ASP A 18 -4.81 16.99 -17.11
C ASP A 18 -4.63 15.59 -17.72
N LYS A 19 -4.69 15.53 -19.06
CA LYS A 19 -4.63 14.27 -19.81
C LYS A 19 -3.32 13.52 -19.61
N SER A 20 -2.20 14.22 -19.44
CA SER A 20 -0.90 13.59 -19.20
C SER A 20 -0.86 13.02 -17.79
N VAL A 21 -1.27 13.80 -16.79
CA VAL A 21 -1.25 13.39 -15.38
C VAL A 21 -2.18 12.20 -15.15
N ILE A 22 -3.45 12.26 -15.59
CA ILE A 22 -4.39 11.13 -15.38
C ILE A 22 -3.95 9.85 -16.10
N LYS A 23 -3.31 9.96 -17.26
CA LYS A 23 -2.72 8.80 -17.96
C LYS A 23 -1.63 8.13 -17.12
N HIS A 24 -0.79 8.91 -16.44
CA HIS A 24 0.25 8.35 -15.57
C HIS A 24 -0.33 7.84 -14.24
N LEU A 25 -1.27 8.57 -13.61
CA LEU A 25 -1.96 8.09 -12.42
C LEU A 25 -2.64 6.74 -12.65
N THR A 26 -3.33 6.56 -13.78
CA THR A 26 -3.97 5.28 -14.12
C THR A 26 -2.95 4.16 -14.33
N LYS A 27 -1.80 4.44 -14.97
CA LYS A 27 -0.69 3.47 -15.08
C LYS A 27 -0.12 3.09 -13.72
N ILE A 28 0.12 4.06 -12.84
CA ILE A 28 0.64 3.85 -11.48
C ILE A 28 -0.34 2.97 -10.71
N ILE A 29 -1.60 3.40 -10.59
CA ILE A 29 -2.63 2.68 -9.80
C ILE A 29 -2.83 1.24 -10.31
N SER A 30 -2.78 1.02 -11.63
CA SER A 30 -2.99 -0.30 -12.25
C SER A 30 -2.00 -1.38 -11.80
N ARG A 31 -0.87 -1.00 -11.20
CA ARG A 31 0.18 -1.90 -10.69
C ARG A 31 -0.22 -2.63 -9.41
N TYR A 32 -1.22 -2.12 -8.69
CA TYR A 32 -1.48 -2.51 -7.30
C TYR A 32 -2.79 -3.26 -7.14
N SER A 33 -2.79 -4.27 -6.28
CA SER A 33 -4.01 -4.92 -5.79
C SER A 33 -4.80 -3.95 -4.91
N VAL A 34 -4.08 -3.21 -4.06
CA VAL A 34 -4.61 -2.15 -3.17
C VAL A 34 -3.63 -0.98 -3.20
N ILE A 35 -4.13 0.24 -3.41
CA ILE A 35 -3.33 1.47 -3.26
C ILE A 35 -4.14 2.49 -2.47
N VAL A 36 -3.49 3.14 -1.50
CA VAL A 36 -4.07 4.28 -0.79
C VAL A 36 -3.44 5.58 -1.28
N LEU A 37 -4.26 6.47 -1.81
CA LEU A 37 -3.88 7.81 -2.23
C LEU A 37 -4.05 8.77 -1.05
N LEU A 38 -3.01 9.56 -0.80
CA LEU A 38 -2.97 10.59 0.23
C LEU A 38 -3.07 11.98 -0.41
N GLU A 39 -3.27 13.01 0.42
CA GLU A 39 -3.37 14.42 0.00
C GLU A 39 -4.43 14.65 -1.09
N VAL A 40 -5.56 13.93 -0.99
CA VAL A 40 -6.68 14.08 -1.93
C VAL A 40 -7.52 15.29 -1.53
N VAL A 41 -7.59 16.28 -2.43
CA VAL A 41 -8.34 17.52 -2.23
C VAL A 41 -9.55 17.51 -3.18
N ASP A 42 -10.60 16.78 -2.79
CA ASP A 42 -11.81 16.60 -3.61
C ASP A 42 -13.10 16.59 -2.77
N LYS A 43 -13.50 17.78 -2.29
CA LYS A 43 -14.73 17.97 -1.51
C LYS A 43 -15.99 17.36 -2.13
N SER A 44 -16.04 17.28 -3.46
CA SER A 44 -17.20 16.77 -4.19
C SER A 44 -17.20 15.25 -4.40
N GLY A 45 -16.05 14.60 -4.22
CA GLY A 45 -15.79 13.21 -4.63
C GLY A 45 -15.76 12.99 -6.16
N LYS A 46 -16.02 14.03 -6.97
CA LYS A 46 -16.11 13.92 -8.43
C LYS A 46 -14.77 13.74 -9.11
N ALA A 47 -13.69 14.32 -8.59
CA ALA A 47 -12.37 14.14 -9.18
C ALA A 47 -11.91 12.68 -9.05
N MET A 48 -12.11 12.07 -7.88
CA MET A 48 -11.79 10.66 -7.67
C MET A 48 -12.74 9.73 -8.42
N GLU A 49 -13.98 10.15 -8.68
CA GLU A 49 -14.88 9.44 -9.58
C GLU A 49 -14.38 9.46 -11.03
N THR A 50 -13.96 10.61 -11.54
CA THR A 50 -13.33 10.72 -12.86
C THR A 50 -12.09 9.84 -12.96
N LEU A 51 -11.23 9.85 -11.94
CA LEU A 51 -10.04 8.99 -11.91
C LEU A 51 -10.40 7.50 -11.94
N LEU A 52 -11.40 7.06 -11.17
CA LEU A 52 -11.87 5.67 -11.20
C LEU A 52 -12.42 5.28 -12.58
N GLN A 53 -13.19 6.16 -13.20
CA GLN A 53 -13.75 5.91 -14.53
C GLN A 53 -12.65 5.76 -15.59
N GLU A 54 -11.66 6.67 -15.61
CA GLU A 54 -10.52 6.56 -16.53
C GLU A 54 -9.66 5.34 -16.24
N LEU A 55 -9.42 5.02 -14.96
CA LEU A 55 -8.72 3.81 -14.54
C LEU A 55 -9.39 2.55 -15.09
N ASN A 56 -10.71 2.46 -14.97
CA ASN A 56 -11.50 1.31 -15.42
C ASN A 56 -11.75 1.29 -16.93
N LYS A 57 -11.46 2.37 -17.66
CA LYS A 57 -11.51 2.42 -19.14
C LYS A 57 -10.30 1.79 -19.81
N THR A 58 -9.19 1.54 -19.10
CA THR A 58 -8.01 0.90 -19.70
C THR A 58 -8.32 -0.55 -20.13
N VAL A 59 -7.65 -1.04 -21.16
CA VAL A 59 -7.90 -2.40 -21.70
C VAL A 59 -7.74 -3.47 -20.62
N THR A 60 -6.71 -3.34 -19.78
CA THR A 60 -6.41 -4.29 -18.69
C THR A 60 -7.47 -4.21 -17.59
N ASN A 61 -7.86 -3.01 -17.15
CA ASN A 61 -8.76 -2.87 -16.00
C ASN A 61 -10.22 -3.07 -16.35
N ARG A 62 -10.65 -2.96 -17.62
CA ARG A 62 -12.02 -3.34 -18.03
C ARG A 62 -12.35 -4.78 -17.66
N LYS A 63 -11.36 -5.68 -17.69
CA LYS A 63 -11.53 -7.10 -17.34
C LYS A 63 -11.51 -7.34 -15.83
N ARG A 64 -10.87 -6.45 -15.07
CA ARG A 64 -10.63 -6.56 -13.62
C ARG A 64 -10.78 -5.16 -13.00
N PRO A 65 -12.02 -4.62 -12.94
CA PRO A 65 -12.24 -3.22 -12.60
C PRO A 65 -11.95 -2.95 -11.14
N TYR A 66 -11.41 -1.78 -10.83
CA TYR A 66 -11.23 -1.30 -9.47
C TYR A 66 -12.54 -0.81 -8.85
N LYS A 67 -12.59 -0.85 -7.52
CA LYS A 67 -13.49 -0.07 -6.68
C LYS A 67 -12.69 0.97 -5.89
N LYS A 68 -13.38 1.96 -5.32
CA LYS A 68 -12.79 2.92 -4.38
C LYS A 68 -13.60 3.07 -3.10
N THR A 69 -12.93 3.44 -2.03
CA THR A 69 -13.52 3.98 -0.79
C THR A 69 -12.72 5.18 -0.31
N ALA A 70 -13.34 6.07 0.47
CA ALA A 70 -12.72 7.33 0.89
C ALA A 70 -13.05 7.65 2.35
N SER A 71 -12.12 8.33 3.03
CA SER A 71 -12.32 8.89 4.36
C SER A 71 -13.30 10.08 4.35
N LYS A 72 -13.70 10.54 5.54
CA LYS A 72 -14.24 11.90 5.71
C LYS A 72 -13.18 12.94 5.31
N GLN A 73 -13.58 14.20 5.18
CA GLN A 73 -12.62 15.30 5.03
C GLN A 73 -11.88 15.53 6.35
N LEU A 74 -10.55 15.58 6.31
CA LEU A 74 -9.64 15.64 7.46
C LEU A 74 -8.74 16.87 7.36
N GLY A 75 -8.31 17.40 8.49
CA GLY A 75 -7.54 18.65 8.58
C GLY A 75 -8.06 19.52 9.72
N ARG A 76 -7.24 20.41 10.28
CA ARG A 76 -7.66 21.33 11.35
C ARG A 76 -8.28 22.62 10.83
N ASP A 77 -7.82 23.12 9.69
CA ASP A 77 -8.20 24.43 9.15
C ASP A 77 -9.12 24.32 7.92
N THR A 78 -9.12 25.32 7.03
CA THR A 78 -9.94 25.30 5.81
C THR A 78 -9.40 24.36 4.72
N TYR A 79 -8.12 24.03 4.77
CA TYR A 79 -7.51 23.05 3.90
C TYR A 79 -7.82 21.65 4.45
N LYS A 80 -8.53 20.86 3.64
CA LYS A 80 -8.94 19.51 4.01
C LYS A 80 -8.51 18.52 2.95
N GLU A 81 -8.06 17.37 3.42
CA GLU A 81 -7.63 16.24 2.62
C GLU A 81 -8.51 15.02 2.88
N GLN A 82 -8.36 14.00 2.05
CA GLN A 82 -8.96 12.68 2.23
C GLN A 82 -7.93 11.59 1.95
N TYR A 83 -8.07 10.46 2.62
CA TYR A 83 -7.49 9.19 2.20
C TYR A 83 -8.45 8.51 1.23
N VAL A 84 -7.95 8.07 0.07
CA VAL A 84 -8.77 7.35 -0.92
C VAL A 84 -8.10 6.06 -1.32
N CYS A 85 -8.74 4.94 -1.02
CA CYS A 85 -8.24 3.61 -1.35
C CYS A 85 -8.88 3.09 -2.63
N PHE A 86 -8.04 2.69 -3.59
CA PHE A 86 -8.44 1.94 -4.78
C PHE A 86 -8.03 0.47 -4.59
N TYR A 87 -8.93 -0.46 -4.86
CA TYR A 87 -8.67 -1.89 -4.69
C TYR A 87 -9.32 -2.74 -5.78
N ARG A 88 -8.72 -3.91 -6.04
CA ARG A 88 -9.22 -4.93 -6.97
C ARG A 88 -10.17 -5.88 -6.24
N PRO A 89 -11.50 -5.81 -6.48
CA PRO A 89 -12.49 -6.61 -5.76
C PRO A 89 -12.44 -8.11 -6.08
N ASP A 90 -11.70 -8.50 -7.12
CA ASP A 90 -11.43 -9.89 -7.46
C ASP A 90 -10.15 -10.45 -6.80
N GLU A 91 -9.39 -9.60 -6.09
CA GLU A 91 -8.23 -10.02 -5.28
C GLU A 91 -8.48 -9.86 -3.78
N VAL A 92 -9.22 -8.82 -3.38
CA VAL A 92 -9.51 -8.50 -1.97
C VAL A 92 -10.95 -8.04 -1.78
N THR A 93 -11.48 -8.22 -0.57
CA THR A 93 -12.78 -7.69 -0.16
C THR A 93 -12.61 -6.72 1.00
N LEU A 94 -13.08 -5.48 0.86
CA LEU A 94 -13.16 -4.55 2.00
C LEU A 94 -14.24 -5.03 2.97
N LYS A 95 -13.84 -5.47 4.17
CA LYS A 95 -14.69 -6.04 5.21
C LYS A 95 -15.29 -4.97 6.11
N ASP A 96 -14.47 -4.01 6.49
CA ASP A 96 -14.83 -2.93 7.42
C ASP A 96 -13.90 -1.72 7.22
N SER A 97 -14.30 -0.57 7.72
CA SER A 97 -13.47 0.63 7.78
C SER A 97 -13.74 1.42 9.05
N HIS A 98 -12.71 2.01 9.64
CA HIS A 98 -12.81 2.79 10.85
C HIS A 98 -12.01 4.09 10.72
N GLN A 99 -12.66 5.22 10.94
CA GLN A 99 -11.99 6.50 11.09
C GLN A 99 -11.60 6.66 12.56
N TYR A 100 -10.31 6.77 12.86
CA TYR A 100 -9.84 7.00 14.24
C TYR A 100 -10.44 8.30 14.78
N GLU A 101 -10.90 8.28 16.03
CA GLU A 101 -11.64 9.39 16.64
C GLU A 101 -10.74 10.46 17.27
N ASP A 102 -9.51 10.11 17.63
CA ASP A 102 -8.50 11.04 18.18
C ASP A 102 -8.97 11.83 19.41
N ASN A 103 -9.67 11.12 20.31
CA ASN A 103 -10.31 11.65 21.53
C ASN A 103 -9.72 11.04 22.82
N GLN A 104 -8.47 10.59 22.77
CA GLN A 104 -7.78 10.01 23.93
C GLN A 104 -7.60 11.06 25.02
N ALA A 105 -8.10 10.77 26.22
CA ALA A 105 -8.02 11.70 27.35
C ALA A 105 -6.56 12.07 27.67
N GLY A 106 -6.22 13.36 27.56
CA GLY A 106 -4.87 13.87 27.78
C GLY A 106 -3.94 13.85 26.57
N ASP A 107 -4.41 13.37 25.41
CA ASP A 107 -3.75 13.53 24.12
C ASP A 107 -4.75 13.73 22.96
N GLU A 108 -5.81 14.51 23.22
CA GLU A 108 -6.83 14.79 22.23
C GLU A 108 -6.27 15.59 21.04
N ASP A 109 -6.79 15.34 19.83
CA ASP A 109 -6.36 16.01 18.59
C ASP A 109 -4.83 15.86 18.38
N ALA A 110 -4.32 14.63 18.46
CA ALA A 110 -2.93 14.33 18.17
C ALA A 110 -2.63 14.47 16.66
N PHE A 111 -3.57 14.07 15.80
CA PHE A 111 -3.39 14.03 14.36
C PHE A 111 -3.98 15.25 13.65
N ALA A 112 -3.25 15.83 12.71
CA ALA A 112 -3.85 16.79 11.79
C ALA A 112 -4.85 16.13 10.83
N ARG A 113 -4.62 14.85 10.49
CA ARG A 113 -5.50 14.01 9.67
C ARG A 113 -5.62 12.64 10.33
N GLU A 114 -6.75 12.38 10.94
CA GLU A 114 -6.97 11.14 11.69
C GLU A 114 -6.89 9.91 10.75
N PRO A 115 -6.23 8.80 11.13
CA PRO A 115 -6.10 7.64 10.25
C PRO A 115 -7.44 7.03 9.78
N PHE A 116 -7.54 6.76 8.47
CA PHE A 116 -8.68 6.06 7.85
C PHE A 116 -8.38 4.57 7.65
N ILE A 117 -8.71 3.78 8.67
CA ILE A 117 -8.26 2.40 8.81
C ILE A 117 -9.16 1.47 8.01
N LEU A 118 -8.56 0.56 7.25
CA LEU A 118 -9.24 -0.32 6.30
C LEU A 118 -8.95 -1.77 6.63
N ARG A 119 -9.98 -2.61 6.74
CA ARG A 119 -9.84 -4.05 6.97
C ARG A 119 -10.24 -4.82 5.72
N PHE A 120 -9.32 -5.61 5.19
CA PHE A 120 -9.50 -6.42 4.00
C PHE A 120 -9.47 -7.91 4.32
N ASP A 121 -10.30 -8.66 3.60
CA ASP A 121 -10.14 -10.09 3.39
C ASP A 121 -9.35 -10.31 2.09
N CYS A 122 -8.28 -11.09 2.17
CA CYS A 122 -7.25 -11.32 1.17
C CYS A 122 -7.07 -12.83 0.95
N PRO A 123 -8.03 -13.52 0.31
CA PRO A 123 -8.11 -14.98 0.32
C PRO A 123 -6.92 -15.70 -0.35
N THR A 124 -6.14 -14.98 -1.17
CA THR A 124 -4.99 -15.52 -1.92
C THR A 124 -3.65 -15.37 -1.20
N THR A 125 -3.57 -14.57 -0.13
CA THR A 125 -2.33 -14.30 0.62
C THR A 125 -2.18 -15.19 1.84
N VAL A 126 -0.95 -15.34 2.33
CA VAL A 126 -0.67 -16.13 3.56
C VAL A 126 -1.24 -15.50 4.83
N VAL A 127 -1.55 -14.20 4.78
CA VAL A 127 -2.38 -13.47 5.74
C VAL A 127 -3.68 -13.14 5.04
N ASP A 128 -4.79 -13.71 5.50
CA ASP A 128 -6.11 -13.54 4.89
C ASP A 128 -6.87 -12.33 5.46
N ASP A 129 -6.70 -12.01 6.74
CA ASP A 129 -7.24 -10.80 7.35
C ASP A 129 -6.15 -9.74 7.46
N LEU A 130 -6.26 -8.64 6.70
CA LEU A 130 -5.27 -7.56 6.66
C LEU A 130 -5.88 -6.23 7.07
N VAL A 131 -5.22 -5.51 7.98
CA VAL A 131 -5.56 -4.12 8.33
C VAL A 131 -4.52 -3.17 7.76
N LEU A 132 -4.98 -2.14 7.05
CA LEU A 132 -4.19 -1.03 6.55
C LEU A 132 -4.51 0.25 7.33
N ILE A 133 -3.46 0.92 7.82
CA ILE A 133 -3.53 2.22 8.49
C ILE A 133 -2.78 3.23 7.61
N PRO A 134 -3.47 3.96 6.72
CA PRO A 134 -2.83 5.02 5.95
C PRO A 134 -2.49 6.22 6.83
N VAL A 135 -1.32 6.82 6.59
CA VAL A 135 -0.79 7.93 7.39
C VAL A 135 -0.34 9.05 6.45
N HIS A 136 -0.66 10.29 6.82
CA HIS A 136 -0.10 11.51 6.23
C HIS A 136 0.14 12.51 7.35
N THR A 137 1.35 12.52 7.89
CA THR A 137 1.68 13.34 9.06
C THR A 137 1.75 14.82 8.68
N LYS A 138 1.47 15.71 9.63
CA LYS A 138 1.86 17.11 9.45
C LYS A 138 3.38 17.21 9.66
N PRO A 139 4.15 17.78 8.73
CA PRO A 139 5.61 17.73 8.80
C PRO A 139 6.18 18.24 10.13
N GLU A 140 5.63 19.34 10.66
CA GLU A 140 6.06 19.95 11.92
C GLU A 140 5.70 19.12 13.16
N ASP A 141 4.68 18.27 13.07
CA ASP A 141 4.15 17.45 14.17
C ASP A 141 4.48 15.95 14.01
N SER A 142 5.30 15.59 13.01
CA SER A 142 5.65 14.20 12.68
C SER A 142 6.10 13.36 13.87
N LEU A 143 6.88 13.92 14.80
CA LEU A 143 7.29 13.20 16.00
C LEU A 143 6.10 12.78 16.88
N LYS A 144 5.14 13.69 17.08
CA LYS A 144 3.96 13.44 17.91
C LYS A 144 3.03 12.46 17.20
N GLU A 145 2.66 12.76 15.95
CA GLU A 145 1.72 11.93 15.19
C GLU A 145 2.22 10.49 15.01
N LEU A 146 3.52 10.31 14.72
CA LEU A 146 4.06 8.96 14.58
C LEU A 146 4.13 8.19 15.89
N ASP A 147 4.31 8.87 17.03
CA ASP A 147 4.31 8.21 18.33
C ASP A 147 2.92 7.70 18.71
N GLU A 148 1.90 8.51 18.45
CA GLU A 148 0.48 8.19 18.67
C GLU A 148 -0.03 7.02 17.80
N LEU A 149 0.63 6.71 16.68
CA LEU A 149 0.28 5.53 15.88
C LEU A 149 0.35 4.21 16.67
N HIS A 150 1.10 4.17 17.78
CA HIS A 150 1.07 3.02 18.68
C HIS A 150 -0.32 2.82 19.31
N ASP A 151 -0.96 3.89 19.78
CA ASP A 151 -2.28 3.83 20.40
C ASP A 151 -3.36 3.47 19.37
N VAL A 152 -3.22 3.95 18.14
CA VAL A 152 -4.07 3.53 17.00
C VAL A 152 -3.97 2.01 16.77
N VAL A 153 -2.75 1.46 16.82
CA VAL A 153 -2.54 0.01 16.67
C VAL A 153 -3.17 -0.75 17.84
N GLU A 154 -3.00 -0.31 19.08
CA GLU A 154 -3.62 -0.96 20.24
C GLU A 154 -5.16 -0.89 20.20
N ASP A 155 -5.75 0.23 19.76
CA ASP A 155 -7.19 0.33 19.57
C ASP A 155 -7.69 -0.69 18.53
N ILE A 156 -7.01 -0.79 17.38
CA ILE A 156 -7.36 -1.75 16.34
C ILE A 156 -7.22 -3.20 16.80
N ARG A 157 -6.15 -3.52 17.52
CA ARG A 157 -5.96 -4.85 18.13
C ARG A 157 -7.11 -5.17 19.09
N LYS A 158 -7.53 -4.20 19.89
CA LYS A 158 -8.68 -4.36 20.80
C LYS A 158 -10.00 -4.49 20.05
N LYS A 159 -10.23 -3.67 19.02
CA LYS A 159 -11.48 -3.57 18.25
C LYS A 159 -11.72 -4.80 17.37
N TRP A 160 -10.72 -5.20 16.59
CA TRP A 160 -10.84 -6.24 15.57
C TRP A 160 -10.15 -7.55 15.92
N LYS A 161 -9.45 -7.61 17.06
CA LYS A 161 -8.79 -8.83 17.57
C LYS A 161 -7.80 -9.43 16.57
N THR A 162 -7.03 -8.56 15.91
CA THR A 162 -6.07 -8.93 14.88
C THR A 162 -4.75 -8.17 15.08
N ASP A 163 -3.64 -8.86 14.84
CA ASP A 163 -2.29 -8.28 14.84
C ASP A 163 -1.79 -8.07 13.39
N ASN A 164 -2.60 -8.40 12.39
CA ASN A 164 -2.22 -8.34 10.97
C ASN A 164 -2.32 -6.90 10.44
N ILE A 165 -1.47 -6.03 10.96
CA ILE A 165 -1.56 -4.58 10.76
C ILE A 165 -0.35 -4.08 9.96
N MET A 166 -0.64 -3.26 8.95
CA MET A 166 0.35 -2.53 8.15
C MET A 166 0.01 -1.03 8.18
N LEU A 167 0.99 -0.22 8.59
CA LEU A 167 0.95 1.23 8.52
C LEU A 167 1.73 1.67 7.27
N LEU A 168 1.19 2.61 6.50
CA LEU A 168 1.81 3.03 5.25
C LEU A 168 1.42 4.44 4.84
N GLY A 169 2.34 5.17 4.21
CA GLY A 169 2.08 6.50 3.67
C GLY A 169 3.21 7.48 3.91
N ASP A 170 2.88 8.77 3.79
CA ASP A 170 3.83 9.87 3.98
C ASP A 170 3.97 10.18 5.47
N PHE A 171 5.05 9.68 6.06
CA PHE A 171 5.30 9.84 7.49
C PHE A 171 6.11 11.11 7.77
N ASN A 172 6.60 11.82 6.74
CA ASN A 172 7.64 12.85 6.88
C ASN A 172 8.84 12.36 7.74
N ALA A 173 9.18 11.07 7.65
CA ALA A 173 10.06 10.37 8.59
C ALA A 173 11.56 10.51 8.28
N ASP A 174 11.99 11.69 7.83
CA ASP A 174 13.40 11.99 7.54
C ASP A 174 13.68 13.50 7.47
N GLY A 175 14.92 13.85 7.12
CA GLY A 175 15.35 15.20 6.80
C GLY A 175 15.17 16.16 7.97
N ARG A 176 14.65 17.36 7.66
CA ARG A 176 14.43 18.41 8.67
C ARG A 176 13.26 18.12 9.62
N TYR A 177 12.35 17.22 9.26
CA TYR A 177 11.12 16.96 10.00
C TYR A 177 11.37 15.95 11.13
N LEU A 178 12.12 14.89 10.85
CA LEU A 178 12.40 13.85 11.83
C LEU A 178 13.87 13.40 11.80
N SER A 179 14.64 13.84 12.79
CA SER A 179 16.02 13.35 12.96
C SER A 179 16.04 11.93 13.52
N LYS A 180 17.12 11.18 13.23
CA LYS A 180 17.33 9.80 13.74
C LYS A 180 17.12 9.68 15.25
N LYS A 181 17.69 10.60 16.04
CA LYS A 181 17.54 10.65 17.50
C LYS A 181 16.09 10.89 17.97
N LYS A 182 15.29 11.63 17.19
CA LYS A 182 13.85 11.80 17.48
C LYS A 182 13.09 10.52 17.12
N LYS A 183 13.39 9.94 15.95
CA LYS A 183 12.77 8.71 15.46
C LYS A 183 12.90 7.55 16.46
N GLU A 184 14.09 7.37 17.03
CA GLU A 184 14.36 6.31 18.04
C GLU A 184 13.47 6.38 19.29
N LYS A 185 12.82 7.51 19.57
CA LYS A 185 11.93 7.68 20.72
C LYS A 185 10.48 7.29 20.44
N ILE A 186 10.13 7.12 19.17
CA ILE A 186 8.77 6.84 18.73
C ILE A 186 8.42 5.39 19.06
N ARG A 187 7.26 5.15 19.69
CA ARG A 187 6.81 3.80 20.10
C ARG A 187 6.70 2.81 18.94
N ILE A 188 6.36 3.26 17.74
CA ILE A 188 6.36 2.42 16.52
C ILE A 188 7.78 2.09 15.99
N CYS A 189 8.84 2.51 16.68
CA CYS A 189 10.22 2.02 16.45
C CYS A 189 10.65 0.93 17.44
N SER A 190 9.76 0.49 18.34
CA SER A 190 10.02 -0.64 19.23
C SER A 190 10.07 -1.97 18.46
N SER A 191 10.59 -3.03 19.10
CA SER A 191 10.78 -4.36 18.49
C SER A 191 9.50 -5.05 17.99
N SER A 192 8.32 -4.55 18.34
CA SER A 192 7.04 -5.07 17.82
C SER A 192 6.76 -4.61 16.39
N TYR A 193 7.49 -3.62 15.89
CA TYR A 193 7.28 -2.99 14.61
C TYR A 193 8.46 -3.24 13.68
N ASN A 194 8.17 -3.50 12.42
CA ASN A 194 9.17 -3.76 11.39
C ASN A 194 9.02 -2.73 10.28
N TRP A 195 9.97 -1.79 10.21
CA TRP A 195 10.05 -0.80 9.15
C TRP A 195 10.62 -1.45 7.90
N LEU A 196 9.84 -1.48 6.82
CA LEU A 196 10.18 -2.19 5.59
C LEU A 196 10.86 -1.30 4.55
N ILE A 197 10.72 0.02 4.67
CA ILE A 197 11.43 1.01 3.86
C ILE A 197 12.61 1.54 4.67
N ASP A 198 13.82 1.21 4.24
CA ASP A 198 15.07 1.61 4.88
C ASP A 198 15.28 3.13 4.86
N ASP A 199 16.05 3.66 5.82
CA ASP A 199 16.33 5.11 6.00
C ASP A 199 17.17 5.76 4.90
N ASN A 200 17.54 5.01 3.86
CA ASN A 200 18.35 5.48 2.73
C ASN A 200 17.62 5.35 1.39
N VAL A 201 16.30 5.17 1.41
CA VAL A 201 15.47 5.03 0.21
C VAL A 201 14.86 6.38 -0.13
N ASP A 202 15.24 6.95 -1.27
CA ASP A 202 14.61 8.17 -1.76
C ASP A 202 13.14 7.91 -2.15
N THR A 203 12.23 8.63 -1.48
CA THR A 203 10.79 8.59 -1.76
C THR A 203 10.28 9.89 -2.37
N THR A 204 11.15 10.80 -2.80
CA THR A 204 10.77 12.10 -3.37
C THR A 204 11.07 12.16 -4.86
N ALA A 205 10.16 12.74 -5.64
CA ALA A 205 10.41 13.05 -7.05
C ALA A 205 11.20 14.35 -7.26
N SER A 206 11.92 14.80 -6.23
CA SER A 206 12.66 16.06 -6.24
C SER A 206 14.16 15.82 -6.33
N ASN A 207 14.80 16.33 -7.38
CA ASN A 207 16.26 16.28 -7.55
C ASN A 207 17.05 17.16 -6.56
N LYS A 208 16.41 17.70 -5.51
CA LYS A 208 17.04 18.57 -4.50
C LYS A 208 17.32 17.86 -3.18
N ASN A 209 16.83 16.64 -3.01
CA ASN A 209 16.99 15.85 -1.80
C ASN A 209 16.81 14.36 -2.11
N ASP A 210 17.06 13.51 -1.12
CA ASP A 210 16.94 12.06 -1.17
C ASP A 210 16.22 11.52 0.08
N ASN A 211 15.28 12.31 0.63
CA ASN A 211 14.65 11.99 1.92
C ASN A 211 13.75 10.75 1.84
N THR A 212 13.73 9.98 2.93
CA THR A 212 12.85 8.81 3.11
C THR A 212 11.58 9.20 3.87
N TYR A 213 10.72 10.03 3.28
CA TYR A 213 9.49 10.50 3.92
C TYR A 213 8.40 9.43 4.00
N ASP A 214 8.21 8.70 2.90
CA ASP A 214 7.16 7.69 2.78
C ASP A 214 7.63 6.35 3.32
N ARG A 215 6.78 5.67 4.09
CA ARG A 215 7.17 4.48 4.86
C ARG A 215 6.12 3.38 4.76
N ILE A 216 6.59 2.16 5.01
CA ILE A 216 5.76 0.99 5.26
C ILE A 216 6.28 0.33 6.53
N VAL A 217 5.40 0.11 7.50
CA VAL A 217 5.70 -0.51 8.79
C VAL A 217 4.68 -1.61 9.04
N VAL A 218 5.12 -2.77 9.52
CA VAL A 218 4.22 -3.87 9.88
C VAL A 218 4.35 -4.27 11.34
N TYR A 219 3.22 -4.66 11.94
CA TYR A 219 3.16 -5.09 13.33
C TYR A 219 3.34 -6.60 13.46
N GLY A 220 4.28 -7.01 14.31
CA GLY A 220 4.50 -8.41 14.67
C GLY A 220 5.20 -9.27 13.62
N GLN A 221 5.67 -10.44 14.05
CA GLN A 221 6.44 -11.36 13.21
C GLN A 221 5.58 -12.03 12.13
N THR A 222 4.29 -12.24 12.39
CA THR A 222 3.36 -12.84 11.41
C THR A 222 3.29 -11.99 10.14
N MET A 223 3.11 -10.67 10.28
CA MET A 223 3.10 -9.77 9.13
C MET A 223 4.47 -9.69 8.45
N LEU A 224 5.55 -9.58 9.22
CA LEU A 224 6.90 -9.57 8.65
C LEU A 224 7.17 -10.84 7.81
N ASN A 225 6.78 -12.02 8.31
CA ASN A 225 6.93 -13.28 7.60
C ASN A 225 6.06 -13.37 6.34
N ALA A 226 4.96 -12.63 6.28
CA ALA A 226 4.07 -12.56 5.12
C ALA A 226 4.62 -11.70 3.98
N ILE A 227 5.63 -10.85 4.23
CA ILE A 227 6.25 -10.01 3.21
C ILE A 227 7.11 -10.85 2.27
N VAL A 228 7.00 -10.61 0.96
CA VAL A 228 7.95 -11.12 -0.04
C VAL A 228 9.30 -10.42 0.19
N PRO A 229 10.40 -11.15 0.45
CA PRO A 229 11.70 -10.52 0.73
C PRO A 229 12.11 -9.51 -0.35
N ASN A 230 12.63 -8.35 0.07
CA ASN A 230 13.08 -7.26 -0.80
C ASN A 230 12.00 -6.66 -1.72
N SER A 231 10.72 -6.92 -1.46
CA SER A 231 9.62 -6.33 -2.25
C SER A 231 9.26 -4.91 -1.83
N ALA A 232 9.57 -4.53 -0.58
CA ALA A 232 9.31 -3.19 -0.06
C ALA A 232 10.29 -2.18 -0.68
N LYS A 233 9.79 -1.18 -1.41
CA LYS A 233 10.60 -0.17 -2.09
C LYS A 233 9.81 1.06 -2.50
N SER A 234 10.53 2.11 -2.89
CA SER A 234 10.00 3.26 -3.62
C SER A 234 9.82 2.91 -5.11
N PHE A 235 8.71 3.32 -5.71
CA PHE A 235 8.46 3.21 -7.13
C PHE A 235 8.74 4.54 -7.84
N ASN A 236 9.96 4.68 -8.34
CA ASN A 236 10.37 5.83 -9.12
C ASN A 236 9.68 5.85 -10.50
N PHE A 237 8.49 6.45 -10.56
CA PHE A 237 7.72 6.56 -11.81
C PHE A 237 8.37 7.50 -12.83
N GLN A 238 9.24 8.42 -12.38
CA GLN A 238 9.97 9.31 -13.27
C GLN A 238 10.91 8.49 -14.15
N GLN A 239 11.71 7.63 -13.52
CA GLN A 239 12.60 6.72 -14.22
C GLN A 239 11.83 5.67 -15.03
N GLU A 240 10.80 5.05 -14.46
CA GLU A 240 10.03 4.00 -15.15
C GLU A 240 9.35 4.50 -16.43
N PHE A 241 8.87 5.75 -16.43
CA PHE A 241 8.12 6.31 -17.55
C PHE A 241 8.92 7.31 -18.39
N ASP A 242 10.23 7.44 -18.15
CA ASP A 242 11.14 8.35 -18.83
C ASP A 242 10.63 9.79 -18.85
N LEU A 243 10.28 10.31 -17.67
CA LEU A 243 9.69 11.63 -17.50
C LEU A 243 10.75 12.68 -17.18
N THR A 244 10.55 13.88 -17.71
CA THR A 244 11.27 15.07 -17.25
C THR A 244 10.88 15.41 -15.80
N ASP A 245 11.72 16.20 -15.11
CA ASP A 245 11.42 16.69 -13.76
C ASP A 245 10.09 17.43 -13.69
N GLU A 246 9.77 18.22 -14.71
CA GLU A 246 8.52 18.98 -14.79
C GLU A 246 7.31 18.04 -14.90
N GLU A 247 7.39 17.02 -15.76
CA GLU A 247 6.32 16.03 -15.90
C GLU A 247 6.13 15.21 -14.63
N ALA A 248 7.23 14.79 -13.99
CA ALA A 248 7.18 14.05 -12.74
C ALA A 248 6.52 14.88 -11.62
N LEU A 249 6.96 16.12 -11.43
CA LEU A 249 6.40 17.05 -10.44
C LEU A 249 4.95 17.46 -10.76
N GLY A 250 4.54 17.40 -12.04
CA GLY A 250 3.14 17.52 -12.45
C GLY A 250 2.27 16.37 -11.92
N ILE A 251 2.83 15.17 -11.80
CA ILE A 251 2.17 13.99 -11.23
C ILE A 251 2.19 14.04 -9.70
N SER A 252 3.37 14.10 -9.08
CA SER A 252 3.57 14.28 -7.64
C SER A 252 5.03 14.59 -7.31
N ASP A 253 5.30 15.18 -6.15
CA ASP A 253 6.65 15.31 -5.58
C ASP A 253 7.06 14.14 -4.69
N HIS A 254 6.20 13.13 -4.54
CA HIS A 254 6.50 11.87 -3.88
C HIS A 254 6.49 10.71 -4.88
N TYR A 255 7.21 9.64 -4.57
CA TYR A 255 7.06 8.34 -5.22
C TYR A 255 6.16 7.42 -4.38
N PRO A 256 5.34 6.55 -4.99
CA PRO A 256 4.65 5.51 -4.23
C PRO A 256 5.65 4.61 -3.49
N VAL A 257 5.37 4.30 -2.23
CA VAL A 257 6.01 3.17 -1.55
C VAL A 257 5.15 1.93 -1.71
N GLU A 258 5.78 0.83 -2.12
CA GLU A 258 5.11 -0.42 -2.47
C GLU A 258 5.70 -1.62 -1.72
N VAL A 259 4.90 -2.66 -1.50
CA VAL A 259 5.31 -3.93 -0.89
C VAL A 259 4.46 -5.09 -1.44
N GLU A 260 4.99 -6.31 -1.42
CA GLU A 260 4.25 -7.51 -1.81
C GLU A 260 4.03 -8.47 -0.64
N LEU A 261 2.78 -8.94 -0.49
CA LEU A 261 2.43 -10.06 0.37
C LEU A 261 2.54 -11.39 -0.38
N LYS A 262 3.13 -12.39 0.27
CA LYS A 262 3.24 -13.77 -0.21
C LYS A 262 1.86 -14.36 -0.47
N THR A 263 1.74 -15.08 -1.58
CA THR A 263 0.54 -15.87 -1.91
C THR A 263 0.66 -17.29 -1.35
N LYS A 264 -0.48 -17.93 -1.10
CA LYS A 264 -0.53 -19.32 -0.58
C LYS A 264 0.21 -20.30 -1.51
N ASP A 265 0.17 -20.05 -2.82
CA ASP A 265 0.84 -20.90 -3.82
C ASP A 265 2.38 -20.73 -3.84
N ALA A 266 2.88 -19.52 -3.58
CA ALA A 266 4.31 -19.23 -3.55
C ALA A 266 5.02 -19.76 -2.29
N SER A 267 4.28 -20.08 -1.22
CA SER A 267 4.81 -20.69 0.00
C SER A 267 4.99 -22.21 -0.06
N GLY A 268 4.66 -22.85 -1.19
CA GLY A 268 4.63 -24.31 -1.36
C GLY A 268 5.91 -24.99 -1.86
N GLU A 269 6.96 -24.26 -2.24
CA GLU A 269 8.20 -24.88 -2.74
C GLU A 269 9.19 -25.20 -1.61
N GLY A 270 8.99 -26.37 -1.00
CA GLY A 270 9.93 -26.94 -0.02
C GLY A 270 9.78 -28.42 0.29
N GLN A 271 8.81 -29.14 -0.30
CA GLN A 271 8.73 -30.62 -0.20
C GLN A 271 8.19 -31.26 -1.48
N SER A 272 9.00 -31.26 -2.54
CA SER A 272 8.78 -32.21 -3.64
C SER A 272 9.20 -33.60 -3.17
N LYS A 273 8.22 -34.43 -2.79
CA LYS A 273 8.40 -35.88 -2.66
C LYS A 273 8.90 -36.41 -4.01
N LYS A 274 10.15 -36.86 -4.07
CA LYS A 274 10.70 -37.63 -5.19
C LYS A 274 9.75 -38.80 -5.50
N LYS A 275 8.96 -38.70 -6.57
CA LYS A 275 8.31 -39.86 -7.19
C LYS A 275 9.36 -40.52 -8.07
N GLY A 276 9.90 -41.65 -7.61
CA GLY A 276 10.72 -42.53 -8.43
C GLY A 276 9.85 -43.14 -9.53
N TYR A 277 10.23 -42.92 -10.79
CA TYR A 277 9.66 -43.63 -11.92
C TYR A 277 10.39 -44.97 -12.06
N TYR A 278 9.70 -46.07 -11.76
CA TYR A 278 10.10 -47.40 -12.21
C TYR A 278 9.70 -47.55 -13.67
N PHE A 279 10.69 -47.71 -14.56
CA PHE A 279 10.49 -48.16 -15.93
C PHE A 279 10.16 -49.66 -15.91
N LEU A 280 8.96 -50.04 -16.34
CA LEU A 280 8.62 -51.42 -16.70
C LEU A 280 8.65 -51.53 -18.23
N SER A 281 9.60 -52.27 -18.79
CA SER A 281 9.65 -52.54 -20.24
C SER A 281 8.55 -53.54 -20.61
N LEU A 282 7.64 -53.15 -21.51
CA LEU A 282 6.66 -54.06 -22.10
C LEU A 282 7.24 -54.64 -23.39
N THR A 283 7.59 -55.93 -23.38
CA THR A 283 7.93 -56.69 -24.59
C THR A 283 6.64 -57.09 -25.31
N LEU A 284 6.51 -56.66 -26.58
CA LEU A 284 5.36 -56.97 -27.43
C LEU A 284 5.61 -58.33 -28.12
N THR A 285 4.78 -59.34 -27.81
CA THR A 285 4.74 -60.61 -28.55
C THR A 285 3.56 -60.57 -29.52
N VAL A 286 3.81 -60.58 -30.82
CA VAL A 286 2.77 -60.72 -31.85
C VAL A 286 2.67 -62.20 -32.23
N LEU A 287 1.54 -62.82 -31.92
CA LEU A 287 1.13 -64.11 -32.46
C LEU A 287 0.01 -63.85 -33.49
N LEU A 288 0.28 -64.12 -34.76
CA LEU A 288 -0.76 -64.16 -35.80
C LEU A 288 -0.88 -65.60 -36.29
N LEU A 289 -2.02 -66.24 -36.00
CA LEU A 289 -2.42 -67.53 -36.56
C LEU A 289 -3.51 -67.31 -37.60
N LEU A 290 -3.17 -67.72 -38.84
CA LEU A 290 -3.93 -68.48 -39.84
C LEU A 290 -5.38 -68.07 -40.17
N TYR A 291 -5.70 -68.00 -41.48
CA TYR A 291 -6.50 -69.03 -42.14
C TYR A 291 -6.52 -68.87 -43.69
N ILE A 292 -6.26 -70.01 -44.36
CA ILE A 292 -6.42 -70.40 -45.79
C ILE A 292 -5.44 -69.81 -46.82
#